data_AF-A0A3M6V755-F1
#
_entry.id   AF-A0A3M6V755-F1
#
_cell.length_a   1.000
_cell.length_b   1.000
_cell.length_c   1.000
_cell.angle_alpha   90.00
_cell.angle_beta   90.00
_cell.angle_gamma   90.00
#
_symmetry.space_group_name_H-M   'P 1'
#
loop_
_entity.id
_entity.type
_entity.pdbx_description
1 polymer ?
#
loop_
_entity_poly.entity_id
_entity_poly.type
_entity_poly.pdbx_seq_one_letter_code
_entity_poly.pdbx_strand_id
1 'polypeptide(L)'
;MLYEQKSNRVIKELISELWDSQFYRMFTFWRGVRHTITTMLGAERQWLRRQWRVLSLAYQLQQHVRSHVPVASKLHQLNAVHIRSFAMPAAILSQMNLLGRRYDVLANELSHNDGSFSSNKITTLAIEMAEMEPKVAAVRELQNQQKLVKELDEMIVEQTDSDDPDAVELRRMAEDERRELLETINQLESEVVRLMLPRDEVDEKSSIVEIRAGTGGDEACLFAADILKMYQKVALAKGWKFEIMSLSETDLGGCKECVCSLTGRGAYGRMKFESGVHRVQRVPVNDVRVHTSAVSVVVLPEVEEVEVEIESKDLRIDVYRASGAGGQHVNTTESAVRITHIPTGIVAAVQDERSQHQNKAKALKILRARVFDGIRRQRDAARHTMRNSQVGSGDRSERVRTYNFPQSRVSDHRVNVTVFGIERMLNGELLDDIVDALVVDEQNHLLKQLENVSETL
;
A
#
# COMPACT_ATOMS: atom_id res chain seq x y z
N MET A 1 -98.42 -52.43 24.47
CA MET A 1 -98.52 -51.21 23.65
C MET A 1 -99.29 -50.11 24.38
N LEU A 2 -98.71 -49.59 25.47
CA LEU A 2 -99.18 -48.38 26.18
C LEU A 2 -98.00 -47.64 26.86
N TYR A 3 -96.77 -47.99 26.49
CA TYR A 3 -95.53 -47.41 27.02
C TYR A 3 -94.74 -46.59 25.97
N GLU A 4 -95.21 -46.53 24.72
CA GLU A 4 -94.56 -45.81 23.62
C GLU A 4 -95.19 -44.44 23.31
N GLN A 5 -96.32 -44.09 23.95
CA GLN A 5 -97.02 -42.81 23.72
C GLN A 5 -96.71 -41.70 24.74
N LYS A 6 -96.01 -41.98 25.86
CA LYS A 6 -95.65 -40.94 26.85
C LYS A 6 -94.25 -40.33 26.68
N SER A 7 -93.35 -40.95 25.90
CA SER A 7 -92.00 -40.40 25.65
C SER A 7 -91.96 -39.35 24.52
N ASN A 8 -92.85 -39.47 23.52
CA ASN A 8 -92.89 -38.56 22.35
C ASN A 8 -93.55 -37.19 22.60
N ARG A 9 -94.17 -36.96 23.77
CA ARG A 9 -94.84 -35.68 24.08
C ARG A 9 -93.90 -34.70 24.78
N VAL A 10 -93.00 -35.19 25.63
CA VAL A 10 -91.99 -34.36 26.35
C VAL A 10 -90.88 -33.86 25.40
N ILE A 11 -90.54 -34.62 24.35
CA ILE A 11 -89.52 -34.23 23.36
C ILE A 11 -90.03 -33.14 22.41
N LYS A 12 -91.33 -33.08 22.12
CA LYS A 12 -91.92 -32.06 21.22
C LYS A 12 -92.08 -30.68 21.87
N GLU A 13 -92.32 -30.61 23.17
CA GLU A 13 -92.41 -29.31 23.89
C GLU A 13 -91.02 -28.67 24.10
N LEU A 14 -89.97 -29.45 24.35
CA LEU A 14 -88.58 -28.97 24.46
C LEU A 14 -88.00 -28.44 23.13
N ILE A 15 -88.45 -28.97 21.98
CA ILE A 15 -88.00 -28.51 20.65
C ILE A 15 -88.73 -27.21 20.21
N SER A 16 -89.94 -26.96 20.71
CA SER A 16 -90.71 -25.74 20.43
C SER A 16 -90.15 -24.49 21.12
N GLU A 17 -89.73 -24.60 22.38
CA GLU A 17 -89.20 -23.45 23.15
C GLU A 17 -87.75 -23.06 22.74
N LEU A 18 -86.98 -24.00 22.17
CA LEU A 18 -85.64 -23.73 21.64
C LEU A 18 -85.65 -23.02 20.28
N TRP A 19 -86.73 -23.13 19.50
CA TRP A 19 -86.83 -22.53 18.15
C TRP A 19 -87.29 -21.07 18.14
N ASP A 20 -88.14 -20.64 19.08
CA ASP A 20 -88.65 -19.25 19.12
C ASP A 20 -87.65 -18.23 19.70
N SER A 21 -86.67 -18.67 20.50
CA SER A 21 -85.63 -17.81 21.10
C SER A 21 -84.51 -17.41 20.13
N GLN A 22 -84.20 -18.26 19.14
CA GLN A 22 -83.10 -18.05 18.19
C GLN A 22 -83.50 -17.13 17.01
N PHE A 23 -84.76 -17.18 16.55
CA PHE A 23 -85.21 -16.38 15.40
C PHE A 23 -85.36 -14.88 15.74
N TYR A 24 -85.78 -14.55 16.96
CA TYR A 24 -85.99 -13.15 17.38
C TYR A 24 -84.66 -12.38 17.57
N ARG A 25 -83.59 -13.07 17.93
CA ARG A 25 -82.22 -12.50 18.05
C ARG A 25 -81.55 -12.31 16.69
N MET A 26 -81.85 -13.15 15.70
CA MET A 26 -81.28 -13.06 14.35
C MET A 26 -81.91 -11.93 13.52
N PHE A 27 -83.20 -11.66 13.69
CA PHE A 27 -83.92 -10.61 12.95
C PHE A 27 -83.56 -9.18 13.43
N THR A 28 -83.29 -9.01 14.72
CA THR A 28 -82.85 -7.73 15.30
C THR A 28 -81.39 -7.40 14.94
N PHE A 29 -80.52 -8.41 14.85
CA PHE A 29 -79.13 -8.26 14.37
C PHE A 29 -79.06 -7.80 12.90
N TRP A 30 -79.85 -8.41 12.01
CA TRP A 30 -79.85 -8.06 10.58
C TRP A 30 -80.42 -6.68 10.27
N ARG A 31 -81.35 -6.16 11.09
CA ARG A 31 -81.90 -4.82 10.94
C ARG A 31 -80.91 -3.72 11.38
N GLY A 32 -80.06 -4.02 12.37
CA GLY A 32 -78.94 -3.15 12.79
C GLY A 32 -77.84 -3.06 11.73
N VAL A 33 -77.42 -4.21 11.18
CA VAL A 33 -76.36 -4.31 10.15
C VAL A 33 -76.73 -3.56 8.86
N ARG A 34 -78.01 -3.59 8.46
CA ARG A 34 -78.48 -2.89 7.25
C ARG A 34 -78.45 -1.36 7.38
N HIS A 35 -78.60 -0.82 8.59
CA HIS A 35 -78.54 0.62 8.86
C HIS A 35 -77.09 1.14 8.99
N THR A 36 -76.15 0.29 9.44
CA THR A 36 -74.71 0.61 9.49
C THR A 36 -74.04 0.53 8.11
N ILE A 37 -74.45 -0.43 7.26
CA ILE A 37 -73.89 -0.57 5.90
C ILE A 37 -74.30 0.60 4.98
N THR A 38 -75.50 1.12 5.13
CA THR A 38 -75.97 2.27 4.31
C THR A 38 -75.32 3.60 4.71
N THR A 39 -74.92 3.76 5.97
CA THR A 39 -74.16 4.92 6.45
C THR A 39 -72.65 4.81 6.12
N MET A 40 -72.07 3.61 6.15
CA MET A 40 -70.67 3.38 5.74
C MET A 40 -70.41 3.64 4.24
N LEU A 41 -71.31 3.20 3.35
CA LEU A 41 -71.14 3.37 1.90
C LEU A 41 -71.20 4.85 1.43
N GLY A 42 -71.88 5.72 2.19
CA GLY A 42 -71.89 7.16 1.92
C GLY A 42 -70.60 7.87 2.34
N ALA A 43 -70.03 7.47 3.48
CA ALA A 43 -68.78 8.01 4.00
C ALA A 43 -67.56 7.60 3.16
N GLU A 44 -67.52 6.35 2.67
CA GLU A 44 -66.45 5.88 1.78
C GLU A 44 -66.42 6.61 0.44
N ARG A 45 -67.58 6.95 -0.13
CA ARG A 45 -67.64 7.75 -1.38
C ARG A 45 -67.13 9.18 -1.20
N GLN A 46 -67.39 9.81 -0.05
CA GLN A 46 -66.85 11.13 0.26
C GLN A 46 -65.35 11.08 0.60
N TRP A 47 -64.91 10.03 1.29
CA TRP A 47 -63.50 9.77 1.57
C TRP A 47 -62.70 9.52 0.28
N LEU A 48 -63.20 8.67 -0.62
CA LEU A 48 -62.59 8.42 -1.93
C LEU A 48 -62.53 9.68 -2.80
N ARG A 49 -63.57 10.53 -2.79
CA ARG A 49 -63.54 11.84 -3.50
C ARG A 49 -62.53 12.82 -2.89
N ARG A 50 -62.35 12.80 -1.56
CA ARG A 50 -61.33 13.62 -0.88
C ARG A 50 -59.93 13.11 -1.20
N GLN A 51 -59.71 11.79 -1.18
CA GLN A 51 -58.44 11.18 -1.58
C GLN A 51 -58.11 11.46 -3.05
N TRP A 52 -59.09 11.40 -3.96
CA TRP A 52 -58.91 11.78 -5.36
C TRP A 52 -58.55 13.25 -5.54
N ARG A 53 -59.13 14.16 -4.76
CA ARG A 53 -58.75 15.59 -4.77
C ARG A 53 -57.33 15.82 -4.24
N VAL A 54 -56.92 15.08 -3.20
CA VAL A 54 -55.56 15.17 -2.67
C VAL A 54 -54.55 14.61 -3.68
N LEU A 55 -54.86 13.48 -4.33
CA LEU A 55 -54.03 12.92 -5.40
C LEU A 55 -53.98 13.82 -6.64
N SER A 56 -55.08 14.47 -7.03
CA SER A 56 -55.07 15.42 -8.16
C SER A 56 -54.29 16.69 -7.83
N LEU A 57 -54.37 17.19 -6.60
CA LEU A 57 -53.56 18.31 -6.11
C LEU A 57 -52.09 17.95 -6.03
N ALA A 58 -51.75 16.74 -5.54
CA ALA A 58 -50.38 16.23 -5.53
C ALA A 58 -49.82 16.07 -6.95
N TYR A 59 -50.64 15.60 -7.89
CA TYR A 59 -50.27 15.49 -9.29
C TYR A 59 -50.09 16.86 -9.96
N GLN A 60 -50.95 17.83 -9.65
CA GLN A 60 -50.80 19.22 -10.12
C GLN A 60 -49.57 19.90 -9.51
N LEU A 61 -49.27 19.66 -8.23
CA LEU A 61 -48.02 20.11 -7.58
C LEU A 61 -46.80 19.45 -8.22
N GLN A 62 -46.87 18.15 -8.53
CA GLN A 62 -45.80 17.42 -9.19
C GLN A 62 -45.56 17.93 -10.63
N GLN A 63 -46.63 18.31 -11.34
CA GLN A 63 -46.55 18.98 -12.65
C GLN A 63 -45.97 20.41 -12.53
N HIS A 64 -46.33 21.17 -11.49
CA HIS A 64 -45.81 22.51 -11.24
C HIS A 64 -44.33 22.50 -10.83
N VAL A 65 -43.92 21.54 -9.99
CA VAL A 65 -42.52 21.28 -9.64
C VAL A 65 -41.73 20.86 -10.88
N ARG A 66 -42.31 20.04 -11.78
CA ARG A 66 -41.70 19.70 -13.08
C ARG A 66 -41.52 20.91 -14.00
N SER A 67 -42.44 21.88 -14.01
CA SER A 67 -42.29 23.10 -14.81
C SER A 67 -41.27 24.11 -14.25
N HIS A 68 -40.85 23.98 -12.99
CA HIS A 68 -39.77 24.77 -12.38
C HIS A 68 -38.40 24.07 -12.35
N VAL A 69 -38.30 22.91 -13.02
CA VAL A 69 -37.03 22.22 -13.28
C VAL A 69 -36.07 22.97 -14.23
N PRO A 70 -36.41 23.93 -15.12
CA PRO A 70 -35.40 24.49 -16.01
C PRO A 70 -34.32 25.32 -15.27
N VAL A 71 -34.62 25.86 -14.08
CA VAL A 71 -33.62 26.61 -13.29
C VAL A 71 -32.74 25.68 -12.45
N ALA A 72 -33.34 24.64 -11.85
CA ALA A 72 -32.59 23.63 -11.08
C ALA A 72 -31.76 22.70 -11.98
N SER A 73 -32.24 22.42 -13.20
CA SER A 73 -31.49 21.68 -14.23
C SER A 73 -30.44 22.55 -14.92
N LYS A 74 -30.66 23.85 -15.14
CA LYS A 74 -29.57 24.77 -15.54
C LYS A 74 -28.52 24.92 -14.45
N LEU A 75 -28.90 25.00 -13.17
CA LEU A 75 -27.95 24.98 -12.04
C LEU A 75 -27.26 23.62 -11.87
N HIS A 76 -27.96 22.51 -12.13
CA HIS A 76 -27.33 21.18 -12.17
C HIS A 76 -26.46 20.98 -13.40
N GLN A 77 -26.76 21.58 -14.55
CA GLN A 77 -25.92 21.54 -15.76
C GLN A 77 -24.69 22.44 -15.61
N LEU A 78 -24.85 23.63 -15.01
CA LEU A 78 -23.75 24.51 -14.63
C LEU A 78 -22.87 23.90 -13.51
N ASN A 79 -23.44 23.09 -12.61
CA ASN A 79 -22.67 22.29 -11.63
C ASN A 79 -22.21 20.92 -12.17
N ALA A 80 -22.75 20.46 -13.31
CA ALA A 80 -22.36 19.22 -14.01
C ALA A 80 -21.30 19.46 -15.09
N VAL A 81 -20.93 20.73 -15.34
CA VAL A 81 -19.52 21.07 -15.46
C VAL A 81 -18.89 20.80 -14.09
N HIS A 82 -18.77 19.51 -13.77
CA HIS A 82 -17.90 19.05 -12.72
C HIS A 82 -16.52 19.54 -13.12
N ILE A 83 -16.15 20.68 -12.59
CA ILE A 83 -14.81 20.86 -12.03
C ILE A 83 -14.70 19.67 -11.08
N ARG A 84 -14.15 18.55 -11.58
CA ARG A 84 -13.45 17.64 -10.69
C ARG A 84 -12.54 18.57 -9.92
N SER A 85 -12.82 18.77 -8.64
CA SER A 85 -11.77 19.20 -7.75
C SER A 85 -10.66 18.19 -7.97
N PHE A 86 -9.60 18.59 -8.67
CA PHE A 86 -8.39 17.81 -8.87
C PHE A 86 -7.96 17.37 -7.48
N ALA A 87 -8.38 16.17 -7.05
CA ALA A 87 -8.34 15.78 -5.65
C ALA A 87 -6.97 15.17 -5.37
N MET A 88 -5.93 15.92 -5.73
CA MET A 88 -4.60 15.68 -5.24
C MET A 88 -4.59 16.02 -3.75
N PRO A 89 -4.03 15.15 -2.90
CA PRO A 89 -3.80 15.44 -1.50
C PRO A 89 -3.19 16.82 -1.29
N ALA A 90 -3.70 17.59 -0.32
CA ALA A 90 -3.23 18.95 -0.06
C ALA A 90 -1.71 19.00 0.22
N ALA A 91 -1.18 17.95 0.87
CA ALA A 91 0.25 17.78 1.11
C ALA A 91 1.05 17.73 -0.19
N ILE A 92 0.58 16.98 -1.20
CA ILE A 92 1.25 16.86 -2.50
C ILE A 92 1.18 18.18 -3.26
N LEU A 93 0.03 18.88 -3.24
CA LEU A 93 -0.08 20.21 -3.86
C LEU A 93 0.91 21.22 -3.26
N SER A 94 1.08 21.21 -1.94
CA SER A 94 2.08 22.03 -1.27
C SER A 94 3.51 21.68 -1.71
N GLN A 95 3.82 20.37 -1.79
CA GLN A 95 5.12 19.89 -2.27
C GLN A 95 5.40 20.26 -3.73
N MET A 96 4.40 20.16 -4.62
CA MET A 96 4.52 20.57 -6.03
C MET A 96 4.91 22.05 -6.13
N ASN A 97 4.24 22.91 -5.36
CA ASN A 97 4.53 24.34 -5.34
C ASN A 97 5.91 24.67 -4.73
N LEU A 98 6.36 23.89 -3.75
CA LEU A 98 7.69 24.03 -3.17
C LEU A 98 8.77 23.58 -4.16
N LEU A 99 8.56 22.45 -4.84
CA LEU A 99 9.45 21.90 -5.86
C LEU A 99 9.64 22.89 -7.00
N GLY A 100 8.55 23.43 -7.54
CA GLY A 100 8.61 24.44 -8.61
C GLY A 100 9.42 25.67 -8.20
N ARG A 101 9.14 26.21 -7.00
CA ARG A 101 9.90 27.35 -6.46
C ARG A 101 11.38 27.04 -6.27
N ARG A 102 11.71 25.85 -5.73
CA ARG A 102 13.11 25.44 -5.54
C ARG A 102 13.85 25.31 -6.87
N TYR A 103 13.21 24.71 -7.87
CA TYR A 103 13.76 24.60 -9.21
C TYR A 103 14.05 25.97 -9.84
N ASP A 104 13.10 26.90 -9.75
CA ASP A 104 13.27 28.25 -10.29
C ASP A 104 14.38 29.02 -9.55
N VAL A 105 14.51 28.84 -8.23
CA VAL A 105 15.62 29.41 -7.45
C VAL A 105 16.96 28.85 -7.91
N LEU A 106 17.09 27.54 -8.11
CA LEU A 106 18.34 26.93 -8.56
C LEU A 106 18.71 27.35 -9.99
N ALA A 107 17.72 27.43 -10.88
CA ALA A 107 17.91 27.93 -12.23
C ALA A 107 18.40 29.39 -12.22
N ASN A 108 17.83 30.23 -11.34
CA ASN A 108 18.28 31.60 -11.13
C ASN A 108 19.69 31.66 -10.54
N GLU A 109 20.03 30.83 -9.55
CA GLU A 109 21.38 30.76 -8.99
C GLU A 109 22.42 30.35 -10.03
N LEU A 110 22.15 29.33 -10.86
CA LEU A 110 23.08 28.90 -11.91
C LEU A 110 23.26 29.94 -13.02
N SER A 111 22.18 30.64 -13.39
CA SER A 111 22.23 31.69 -14.42
C SER A 111 22.92 32.97 -13.94
N HIS A 112 22.86 33.30 -12.65
CA HIS A 112 23.54 34.44 -12.03
C HIS A 112 24.94 34.09 -11.50
N ASN A 113 25.59 33.07 -12.07
CA ASN A 113 26.96 32.74 -11.70
C ASN A 113 27.94 33.81 -12.23
N ASP A 114 28.26 34.80 -11.41
CA ASP A 114 29.28 35.84 -11.68
C ASP A 114 30.73 35.31 -11.68
N GLY A 115 30.93 33.99 -11.73
CA GLY A 115 32.25 33.34 -11.65
C GLY A 115 32.76 33.15 -10.22
N SER A 116 31.93 33.42 -9.20
CA SER A 116 32.29 33.29 -7.78
C SER A 116 32.06 31.88 -7.20
N PHE A 117 31.33 31.01 -7.90
CA PHE A 117 31.08 29.66 -7.41
C PHE A 117 32.30 28.75 -7.59
N SER A 118 32.61 27.99 -6.55
CA SER A 118 33.58 26.90 -6.66
C SER A 118 33.05 25.81 -7.60
N SER A 119 33.96 25.12 -8.30
CA SER A 119 33.60 24.00 -9.19
C SER A 119 32.71 22.97 -8.48
N ASN A 120 32.97 22.69 -7.20
CA ASN A 120 32.16 21.75 -6.40
C ASN A 120 30.73 22.24 -6.21
N LYS A 121 30.52 23.54 -5.94
CA LYS A 121 29.17 24.09 -5.74
C LYS A 121 28.34 24.00 -7.02
N ILE A 122 28.94 24.28 -8.18
CA ILE A 122 28.27 24.15 -9.48
C ILE A 122 27.83 22.70 -9.72
N THR A 123 28.73 21.74 -9.48
CA THR A 123 28.42 20.32 -9.63
C THR A 123 27.27 19.90 -8.70
N THR A 124 27.29 20.33 -7.43
CA THR A 124 26.21 20.00 -6.48
C THR A 124 24.86 20.57 -6.92
N LEU A 125 24.82 21.84 -7.34
CA LEU A 125 23.57 22.48 -7.81
C LEU A 125 23.05 21.82 -9.10
N ALA A 126 23.94 21.43 -10.02
CA ALA A 126 23.56 20.73 -11.24
C ALA A 126 23.00 19.32 -10.96
N ILE A 127 23.56 18.60 -10.00
CA ILE A 127 23.04 17.29 -9.55
C ILE A 127 21.64 17.48 -8.93
N GLU A 128 21.48 18.45 -8.02
CA GLU A 128 20.19 18.73 -7.38
C GLU A 128 19.12 19.08 -8.42
N MET A 129 19.46 19.89 -9.43
CA MET A 129 18.54 20.20 -10.52
C MET A 129 18.18 18.97 -11.37
N ALA A 130 19.16 18.13 -11.72
CA ALA A 130 18.93 16.93 -12.51
C ALA A 130 18.01 15.92 -11.80
N GLU A 131 18.10 15.82 -10.47
CA GLU A 131 17.21 14.97 -9.67
C GLU A 131 15.77 15.49 -9.61
N MET A 132 15.59 16.81 -9.63
CA MET A 132 14.27 17.44 -9.59
C MET A 132 13.59 17.59 -10.95
N GLU A 133 14.38 17.66 -12.03
CA GLU A 133 13.88 17.85 -13.40
C GLU A 133 12.77 16.88 -13.82
N PRO A 134 12.86 15.55 -13.60
CA PRO A 134 11.77 14.64 -13.96
C PRO A 134 10.48 14.93 -13.18
N LYS A 135 10.60 15.34 -11.90
CA LYS A 135 9.44 15.70 -11.07
C LYS A 135 8.80 16.99 -11.55
N VAL A 136 9.62 18.00 -11.87
CA VAL A 136 9.15 19.30 -12.38
C VAL A 136 8.53 19.16 -13.76
N ALA A 137 9.11 18.35 -14.65
CA ALA A 137 8.57 18.08 -15.98
C ALA A 137 7.17 17.46 -15.89
N ALA A 138 6.99 16.44 -15.04
CA ALA A 138 5.68 15.82 -14.83
C ALA A 138 4.64 16.80 -14.25
N VAL A 139 5.03 17.65 -13.30
CA VAL A 139 4.15 18.69 -12.74
C VAL A 139 3.76 19.73 -13.79
N ARG A 140 4.71 20.20 -14.61
CA ARG A 140 4.44 21.18 -15.67
C ARG A 140 3.53 20.60 -16.75
N GLU A 141 3.74 19.34 -17.12
CA GLU A 141 2.87 18.66 -18.08
C GLU A 141 1.44 18.55 -17.54
N LEU A 142 1.27 18.13 -16.28
CA LEU A 142 -0.03 18.11 -15.62
C LEU A 142 -0.69 19.50 -15.64
N GLN A 143 0.05 20.55 -15.29
CA GLN A 143 -0.47 21.93 -15.30
C GLN A 143 -0.87 22.42 -16.70
N ASN A 144 -0.12 22.04 -17.73
CA ASN A 144 -0.45 22.37 -19.12
C ASN A 144 -1.76 21.72 -19.54
N GLN A 145 -1.92 20.42 -19.28
CA GLN A 145 -3.16 19.69 -19.59
C GLN A 145 -4.35 20.24 -18.81
N GLN A 146 -4.17 20.60 -17.54
CA GLN A 146 -5.19 21.27 -16.73
C GLN A 146 -5.61 22.62 -17.32
N LYS A 147 -4.66 23.38 -17.87
CA LYS A 147 -4.94 24.65 -18.54
C LYS A 147 -5.75 24.45 -19.82
N LEU A 148 -5.38 23.47 -20.65
CA LEU A 148 -6.12 23.13 -21.87
C LEU A 148 -7.57 22.74 -21.56
N VAL A 149 -7.80 21.91 -20.54
CA VAL A 149 -9.16 21.57 -20.10
C VAL A 149 -9.95 22.80 -19.67
N LYS A 150 -9.30 23.76 -18.99
CA LYS A 150 -9.95 25.02 -18.60
C LYS A 150 -10.33 25.88 -19.81
N GLU A 151 -9.45 25.97 -20.80
CA GLU A 151 -9.71 26.68 -22.07
C GLU A 151 -10.89 26.03 -22.84
N LEU A 152 -10.98 24.69 -22.84
CA LEU A 152 -12.12 23.96 -23.41
C LEU A 152 -13.41 24.16 -22.60
N ASP A 153 -13.34 24.19 -21.28
CA ASP A 153 -14.49 24.47 -20.42
C ASP A 153 -15.05 25.88 -20.69
N GLU A 154 -14.18 26.89 -20.85
CA GLU A 154 -14.57 28.25 -21.24
C GLU A 154 -15.25 28.26 -22.62
N MET A 155 -14.70 27.55 -23.60
CA MET A 155 -15.29 27.42 -24.94
C MET A 155 -16.68 26.74 -24.91
N ILE A 156 -16.84 25.68 -24.12
CA ILE A 156 -18.12 24.98 -23.96
C ILE A 156 -19.18 25.91 -23.36
N VAL A 157 -18.81 26.70 -22.35
CA VAL A 157 -19.72 27.66 -21.70
C VAL A 157 -20.13 28.77 -22.66
N GLU A 158 -19.20 29.33 -23.44
CA GLU A 158 -19.51 30.38 -24.42
C GLU A 158 -20.48 29.92 -25.50
N GLN A 159 -20.38 28.66 -25.95
CA GLN A 159 -21.24 28.10 -26.98
C GLN A 159 -22.56 27.51 -26.43
N THR A 160 -22.81 27.57 -25.12
CA THR A 160 -23.97 26.91 -24.50
C THR A 160 -25.31 27.56 -24.84
N ASP A 161 -25.33 28.88 -25.04
CA ASP A 161 -26.57 29.64 -25.34
C ASP A 161 -26.81 29.85 -26.85
N SER A 162 -25.96 29.30 -27.73
CA SER A 162 -26.13 29.35 -29.19
C SER A 162 -26.78 28.08 -29.72
N ASP A 163 -27.84 28.23 -30.53
CA ASP A 163 -28.52 27.14 -31.24
C ASP A 163 -28.03 26.97 -32.69
N ASP A 164 -26.97 27.69 -33.08
CA ASP A 164 -26.40 27.58 -34.43
C ASP A 164 -25.79 26.17 -34.64
N PRO A 165 -26.07 25.50 -35.77
CA PRO A 165 -25.57 24.14 -36.02
C PRO A 165 -24.05 24.00 -35.89
N ASP A 166 -23.31 25.02 -36.34
CA ASP A 166 -21.84 25.06 -36.27
C ASP A 166 -21.35 25.21 -34.81
N ALA A 167 -22.06 25.98 -33.99
CA ALA A 167 -21.77 26.13 -32.55
C ALA A 167 -22.03 24.83 -31.78
N VAL A 168 -23.08 24.09 -32.14
CA VAL A 168 -23.40 22.78 -31.56
C VAL A 168 -22.35 21.74 -31.93
N GLU A 169 -21.85 21.74 -33.17
CA GLU A 169 -20.76 20.84 -33.60
C GLU A 169 -19.45 21.17 -32.88
N LEU A 170 -19.08 22.45 -32.79
CA LEU A 170 -17.89 22.90 -32.07
C LEU A 170 -17.92 22.51 -30.58
N ARG A 171 -19.07 22.70 -29.91
CA ARG A 171 -19.25 22.28 -28.51
C ARG A 171 -19.07 20.77 -28.35
N ARG A 172 -19.62 19.97 -29.26
CA ARG A 172 -19.46 18.50 -29.22
C ARG A 172 -18.00 18.08 -29.36
N MET A 173 -17.26 18.69 -30.28
CA MET A 173 -15.84 18.42 -30.46
C MET A 173 -15.04 18.77 -29.20
N ALA A 174 -15.32 19.94 -28.59
CA ALA A 174 -14.68 20.35 -27.34
C ALA A 174 -15.01 19.41 -26.17
N GLU A 175 -16.25 18.91 -26.07
CA GLU A 175 -16.65 17.93 -25.05
C GLU A 175 -15.94 16.58 -25.18
N ASP A 176 -15.74 16.11 -26.42
CA ASP A 176 -15.03 14.86 -26.69
C ASP A 176 -13.52 15.01 -26.42
N GLU A 177 -12.89 16.10 -26.86
CA GLU A 177 -11.47 16.40 -26.56
C GLU A 177 -11.23 16.56 -25.05
N ARG A 178 -12.14 17.26 -24.36
CA ARG A 178 -12.11 17.37 -22.89
C ARG A 178 -12.14 16.01 -22.21
N ARG A 179 -12.92 15.04 -22.74
CA ARG A 179 -13.00 13.69 -22.16
C ARG A 179 -11.67 12.96 -22.26
N GLU A 180 -11.02 13.01 -23.41
CA GLU A 180 -9.70 12.40 -23.64
C GLU A 180 -8.60 13.03 -22.76
N LEU A 181 -8.63 14.36 -22.64
CA LEU A 181 -7.71 15.09 -21.76
C LEU A 181 -7.90 14.74 -20.29
N LEU A 182 -9.14 14.57 -19.82
CA LEU A 182 -9.42 14.15 -18.45
C LEU A 182 -8.90 12.75 -18.14
N GLU A 183 -8.92 11.82 -19.10
CA GLU A 183 -8.31 10.50 -18.93
C GLU A 183 -6.79 10.59 -18.81
N THR A 184 -6.17 11.41 -19.66
CA THR A 184 -4.72 11.69 -19.64
C THR A 184 -4.28 12.33 -18.32
N ILE A 185 -5.04 13.32 -17.85
CA ILE A 185 -4.81 13.98 -16.56
C ILE A 185 -4.83 12.95 -15.42
N ASN A 186 -5.76 12.00 -15.39
CA ASN A 186 -5.80 11.00 -14.31
C ASN A 186 -4.53 10.14 -14.25
N GLN A 187 -3.97 9.82 -15.42
CA GLN A 187 -2.73 9.08 -15.53
C GLN A 187 -1.56 9.93 -15.04
N LEU A 188 -1.48 11.20 -15.48
CA LEU A 188 -0.46 12.15 -15.05
C LEU A 188 -0.54 12.47 -13.55
N GLU A 189 -1.73 12.61 -12.97
CA GLU A 189 -1.92 12.79 -11.52
C GLU A 189 -1.33 11.61 -10.76
N SER A 190 -1.67 10.39 -11.17
CA SER A 190 -1.15 9.15 -10.57
C SER A 190 0.37 9.06 -10.67
N GLU A 191 0.94 9.51 -11.79
CA GLU A 191 2.38 9.57 -12.01
C GLU A 191 3.05 10.63 -11.11
N VAL A 192 2.49 11.84 -11.03
CA VAL A 192 2.99 12.92 -10.18
C VAL A 192 2.96 12.51 -8.71
N VAL A 193 1.87 11.91 -8.23
CA VAL A 193 1.81 11.37 -6.85
C VAL A 193 2.97 10.40 -6.63
N ARG A 194 3.17 9.43 -7.53
CA ARG A 194 4.23 8.43 -7.44
C ARG A 194 5.64 9.04 -7.44
N LEU A 195 5.86 10.12 -8.19
CA LEU A 195 7.15 10.82 -8.26
C LEU A 195 7.43 11.68 -7.02
N MET A 196 6.38 12.17 -6.36
CA MET A 196 6.48 13.02 -5.16
C MET A 196 6.68 12.22 -3.88
N LEU A 197 6.28 10.94 -3.86
CA LEU A 197 6.53 10.08 -2.72
C LEU A 197 8.04 9.90 -2.49
N PRO A 198 8.49 9.93 -1.22
CA PRO A 198 9.88 9.68 -0.88
C PRO A 198 10.28 8.28 -1.37
N ARG A 199 11.40 8.20 -2.07
CA ARG A 199 11.98 6.93 -2.52
C ARG A 199 13.15 6.58 -1.64
N ASP A 200 13.20 5.33 -1.19
CA ASP A 200 14.37 4.81 -0.50
C ASP A 200 15.45 4.49 -1.52
N GLU A 201 16.66 5.04 -1.32
CA GLU A 201 17.84 4.75 -2.17
C GLU A 201 18.19 3.25 -2.19
N VAL A 202 17.75 2.53 -1.16
CA VAL A 202 17.97 1.09 -1.01
C VAL A 202 17.12 0.29 -1.99
N ASP A 203 15.97 0.81 -2.45
CA ASP A 203 15.06 0.12 -3.36
C ASP A 203 15.69 -0.16 -4.73
N GLU A 204 16.65 0.67 -5.17
CA GLU A 204 17.36 0.47 -6.44
C GLU A 204 18.46 -0.61 -6.37
N LYS A 205 18.85 -1.04 -5.18
CA LYS A 205 19.97 -1.97 -4.98
C LYS A 205 19.60 -3.41 -5.34
N SER A 206 20.64 -4.22 -5.53
CA SER A 206 20.56 -5.68 -5.60
C SER A 206 20.04 -6.26 -4.27
N SER A 207 19.56 -7.50 -4.29
CA SER A 207 19.04 -8.17 -3.10
C SER A 207 19.69 -9.53 -2.82
N ILE A 208 19.78 -9.84 -1.54
CA ILE A 208 20.12 -11.17 -1.02
C ILE A 208 18.83 -11.75 -0.46
N VAL A 209 18.46 -12.94 -0.92
CA VAL A 209 17.26 -13.64 -0.48
C VAL A 209 17.67 -14.91 0.25
N GLU A 210 17.19 -15.04 1.49
CA GLU A 210 17.37 -16.24 2.30
C GLU A 210 16.03 -16.97 2.41
N ILE A 211 16.00 -18.25 2.02
CA ILE A 211 14.83 -19.11 2.09
C ILE A 211 15.12 -20.21 3.11
N ARG A 212 14.27 -20.36 4.12
CA ARG A 212 14.42 -21.33 5.20
C ARG A 212 13.14 -22.14 5.37
N ALA A 213 13.28 -23.46 5.40
CA ALA A 213 12.18 -24.36 5.73
C ALA A 213 11.73 -24.13 7.19
N GLY A 214 10.42 -23.92 7.39
CA GLY A 214 9.79 -23.76 8.70
C GLY A 214 9.07 -25.04 9.14
N THR A 215 7.88 -24.88 9.71
CA THR A 215 7.03 -26.00 10.14
C THR A 215 6.59 -26.85 8.94
N GLY A 216 6.77 -28.17 9.00
CA GLY A 216 6.34 -29.11 7.96
C GLY A 216 7.39 -30.15 7.56
N GLY A 217 8.59 -30.12 8.15
CA GLY A 217 9.63 -31.13 7.93
C GLY A 217 10.07 -31.20 6.47
N ASP A 218 10.09 -32.40 5.90
CA ASP A 218 10.50 -32.65 4.51
C ASP A 218 9.63 -31.90 3.50
N GLU A 219 8.34 -31.76 3.79
CA GLU A 219 7.41 -31.04 2.91
C GLU A 219 7.72 -29.53 2.88
N ALA A 220 8.11 -28.95 4.01
CA ALA A 220 8.57 -27.56 4.04
C ALA A 220 9.85 -27.37 3.22
N CYS A 221 10.76 -28.37 3.22
CA CYS A 221 11.98 -28.35 2.42
C CYS A 221 11.69 -28.44 0.92
N LEU A 222 10.72 -29.27 0.52
CA LEU A 222 10.26 -29.35 -0.87
C LEU A 222 9.62 -28.03 -1.32
N PHE A 223 8.77 -27.44 -0.47
CA PHE A 223 8.14 -26.15 -0.79
C PHE A 223 9.16 -25.01 -0.85
N ALA A 224 10.19 -25.01 0.00
CA ALA A 224 11.29 -24.05 -0.09
C ALA A 224 12.01 -24.12 -1.45
N ALA A 225 12.21 -25.34 -1.98
CA ALA A 225 12.78 -25.53 -3.31
C ALA A 225 11.85 -25.04 -4.43
N ASP A 226 10.53 -25.15 -4.27
CA ASP A 226 9.56 -24.59 -5.23
C ASP A 226 9.61 -23.05 -5.26
N ILE A 227 9.70 -22.41 -4.09
CA ILE A 227 9.86 -20.95 -3.98
C ILE A 227 11.20 -20.51 -4.59
N LEU A 228 12.28 -21.24 -4.35
CA LEU A 228 13.59 -20.97 -4.97
C LEU A 228 13.51 -20.99 -6.50
N LYS A 229 12.88 -22.02 -7.07
CA LYS A 229 12.67 -22.14 -8.53
C LYS A 229 11.78 -21.02 -9.07
N MET A 230 10.75 -20.62 -8.33
CA MET A 230 9.88 -19.50 -8.67
C MET A 230 10.70 -18.20 -8.76
N TYR A 231 11.52 -17.88 -7.75
CA TYR A 231 12.36 -16.68 -7.76
C TYR A 231 13.43 -16.71 -8.85
N GLN A 232 14.00 -17.87 -9.17
CA GLN A 232 14.91 -18.02 -10.29
C GLN A 232 14.25 -17.65 -11.63
N LYS A 233 13.00 -18.06 -11.85
CA LYS A 233 12.23 -17.71 -13.06
C LYS A 233 11.86 -16.23 -13.10
N VAL A 234 11.47 -15.65 -11.95
CA VAL A 234 11.20 -14.20 -11.83
C VAL A 234 12.45 -13.39 -12.16
N ALA A 235 13.60 -13.79 -11.64
CA ALA A 235 14.88 -13.14 -11.95
C ALA A 235 15.18 -13.18 -13.45
N LEU A 236 15.01 -14.34 -14.09
CA LEU A 236 15.18 -14.50 -15.53
C LEU A 236 14.24 -13.57 -16.33
N ALA A 237 12.95 -13.53 -15.96
CA ALA A 237 11.95 -12.71 -16.65
C ALA A 237 12.26 -11.20 -16.54
N LYS A 238 12.84 -10.76 -15.42
CA LYS A 238 13.23 -9.37 -15.17
C LYS A 238 14.64 -9.02 -15.63
N GLY A 239 15.39 -9.98 -16.19
CA GLY A 239 16.77 -9.78 -16.62
C GLY A 239 17.77 -9.60 -15.46
N TRP A 240 17.42 -10.04 -14.25
CA TRP A 240 18.32 -10.04 -13.11
C TRP A 240 19.24 -11.26 -13.13
N LYS A 241 20.51 -11.08 -12.74
CA LYS A 241 21.44 -12.19 -12.57
C LYS A 241 21.11 -12.90 -11.26
N PHE A 242 20.83 -14.20 -11.33
CA PHE A 242 20.53 -15.04 -10.17
C PHE A 242 21.73 -15.94 -9.84
N GLU A 243 22.25 -15.85 -8.62
CA GLU A 243 23.40 -16.63 -8.17
C GLU A 243 23.12 -17.29 -6.81
N ILE A 244 23.32 -18.60 -6.71
CA ILE A 244 23.14 -19.34 -5.45
C ILE A 244 24.46 -19.26 -4.68
N MET A 245 24.44 -18.66 -3.49
CA MET A 245 25.61 -18.49 -2.64
C MET A 245 25.81 -19.67 -1.70
N SER A 246 24.71 -20.20 -1.15
CA SER A 246 24.72 -21.33 -0.23
C SER A 246 23.42 -22.12 -0.40
N LEU A 247 23.53 -23.45 -0.40
CA LEU A 247 22.39 -24.35 -0.54
C LEU A 247 22.60 -25.56 0.36
N SER A 248 21.65 -25.78 1.26
CA SER A 248 21.58 -26.98 2.12
C SER A 248 20.45 -27.87 1.61
N GLU A 249 20.82 -28.86 0.79
CA GLU A 249 19.88 -29.80 0.19
C GLU A 249 19.47 -30.91 1.17
N THR A 250 18.31 -31.51 0.91
CA THR A 250 17.85 -32.74 1.58
C THR A 250 17.81 -33.90 0.59
N ASP A 251 17.88 -35.13 1.10
CA ASP A 251 17.91 -36.35 0.28
C ASP A 251 16.68 -36.51 -0.65
N LEU A 252 15.57 -35.85 -0.31
CA LEU A 252 14.33 -35.83 -1.08
C LEU A 252 14.29 -34.77 -2.19
N GLY A 253 15.40 -34.03 -2.41
CA GLY A 253 15.49 -32.98 -3.43
C GLY A 253 14.86 -31.64 -3.03
N GLY A 254 14.66 -31.43 -1.72
CA GLY A 254 14.26 -30.13 -1.15
C GLY A 254 15.46 -29.32 -0.66
N CYS A 255 15.21 -28.13 -0.13
CA CYS A 255 16.24 -27.33 0.54
C CYS A 255 15.80 -26.93 1.95
N LYS A 256 16.69 -27.13 2.93
CA LYS A 256 16.46 -26.70 4.31
C LYS A 256 16.74 -25.21 4.47
N GLU A 257 17.84 -24.76 3.88
CA GLU A 257 18.30 -23.37 3.87
C GLU A 257 18.91 -23.08 2.50
N CYS A 258 18.56 -21.94 1.91
CA CYS A 258 19.17 -21.45 0.68
C CYS A 258 19.40 -19.95 0.80
N VAL A 259 20.57 -19.50 0.35
CA VAL A 259 20.92 -18.08 0.20
C VAL A 259 21.25 -17.84 -1.25
N CYS A 260 20.54 -16.91 -1.88
CA CYS A 260 20.77 -16.49 -3.26
C CYS A 260 20.92 -14.97 -3.36
N SER A 261 21.70 -14.54 -4.35
CA SER A 261 21.87 -13.15 -4.73
C SER A 261 21.13 -12.88 -6.04
N LEU A 262 20.42 -11.75 -6.08
CA LEU A 262 19.70 -11.20 -7.22
C LEU A 262 20.35 -9.86 -7.59
N THR A 263 21.24 -9.90 -8.57
CA THR A 263 21.94 -8.70 -9.05
C THR A 263 21.16 -8.04 -10.17
N GLY A 264 20.72 -6.81 -9.95
CA GLY A 264 19.99 -6.02 -10.93
C GLY A 264 19.40 -4.75 -10.32
N ARG A 265 19.18 -3.72 -11.16
CA ARG A 265 18.57 -2.47 -10.72
C ARG A 265 17.14 -2.72 -10.24
N GLY A 266 16.82 -2.27 -9.03
CA GLY A 266 15.49 -2.39 -8.45
C GLY A 266 15.13 -3.78 -7.93
N ALA A 267 16.11 -4.69 -7.81
CA ALA A 267 15.86 -6.06 -7.35
C ALA A 267 15.36 -6.08 -5.90
N TYR A 268 15.96 -5.29 -5.00
CA TYR A 268 15.51 -5.17 -3.62
C TYR A 268 14.13 -4.53 -3.51
N GLY A 269 13.88 -3.40 -4.18
CA GLY A 269 12.60 -2.69 -4.08
C GLY A 269 11.39 -3.52 -4.48
N ARG A 270 11.56 -4.49 -5.38
CA ARG A 270 10.50 -5.46 -5.76
C ARG A 270 10.45 -6.66 -4.81
N MET A 271 11.62 -7.22 -4.46
CA MET A 271 11.68 -8.44 -3.66
C MET A 271 11.43 -8.20 -2.16
N LYS A 272 11.54 -6.97 -1.64
CA LYS A 272 11.30 -6.65 -0.22
C LYS A 272 9.92 -7.12 0.25
N PHE A 273 8.93 -7.14 -0.63
CA PHE A 273 7.58 -7.60 -0.35
C PHE A 273 7.45 -9.12 -0.19
N GLU A 274 8.47 -9.88 -0.56
CA GLU A 274 8.56 -11.32 -0.33
C GLU A 274 8.99 -11.66 1.11
N SER A 275 9.43 -10.70 1.92
CA SER A 275 9.84 -10.99 3.29
C SER A 275 8.66 -11.47 4.14
N GLY A 276 8.84 -12.57 4.87
CA GLY A 276 7.88 -13.11 5.82
C GLY A 276 7.65 -14.62 5.65
N VAL A 277 6.55 -15.13 6.26
CA VAL A 277 6.21 -16.56 6.22
C VAL A 277 5.23 -16.89 5.09
N HIS A 278 5.67 -17.78 4.20
CA HIS A 278 4.90 -18.34 3.09
C HIS A 278 4.31 -19.68 3.52
N ARG A 279 2.99 -19.76 3.61
CA ARG A 279 2.28 -20.98 4.02
C ARG A 279 1.80 -21.77 2.81
N VAL A 280 2.01 -23.07 2.80
CA VAL A 280 1.48 -23.97 1.76
C VAL A 280 0.47 -24.95 2.33
N GLN A 281 -0.60 -25.21 1.57
CA GLN A 281 -1.58 -26.24 1.85
C GLN A 281 -1.68 -27.15 0.62
N ARG A 282 -1.09 -28.34 0.71
CA ARG A 282 -1.14 -29.36 -0.36
C ARG A 282 -1.02 -30.76 0.21
N VAL A 283 -1.28 -31.75 -0.62
CA VAL A 283 -0.99 -33.16 -0.30
C VAL A 283 0.51 -33.37 -0.55
N PRO A 284 1.31 -33.67 0.48
CA PRO A 284 2.73 -33.99 0.32
C PRO A 284 2.95 -35.19 -0.59
N VAL A 285 4.14 -35.31 -1.15
CA VAL A 285 4.51 -36.47 -1.99
C VAL A 285 4.39 -37.80 -1.23
N ASN A 286 4.65 -37.77 0.09
CA ASN A 286 4.68 -38.96 0.94
C ASN A 286 3.37 -39.21 1.72
N ASP A 287 2.28 -38.48 1.44
CA ASP A 287 1.01 -38.60 2.17
C ASP A 287 -0.21 -38.53 1.23
N VAL A 288 -1.40 -38.86 1.73
CA VAL A 288 -2.69 -38.77 1.03
C VAL A 288 -3.52 -37.60 1.55
N ARG A 289 -3.21 -37.08 2.75
CA ARG A 289 -3.94 -35.97 3.37
C ARG A 289 -3.30 -34.61 3.07
N VAL A 290 -4.13 -33.57 2.97
CA VAL A 290 -3.65 -32.18 2.87
C VAL A 290 -2.95 -31.78 4.17
N HIS A 291 -1.67 -31.45 4.07
CA HIS A 291 -0.86 -30.90 5.16
C HIS A 291 -0.72 -29.38 5.00
N THR A 292 -0.41 -28.72 6.10
CA THR A 292 -0.10 -27.29 6.11
C THR A 292 1.33 -27.10 6.57
N SER A 293 2.17 -26.58 5.67
CA SER A 293 3.59 -26.33 5.91
C SER A 293 3.89 -24.83 5.74
N ALA A 294 5.06 -24.40 6.19
CA ALA A 294 5.50 -23.02 6.15
C ALA A 294 6.98 -22.90 5.77
N VAL A 295 7.32 -21.83 5.06
CA VAL A 295 8.68 -21.43 4.67
C VAL A 295 8.85 -19.97 5.04
N SER A 296 9.99 -19.61 5.60
CA SER A 296 10.36 -18.22 5.89
C SER A 296 11.26 -17.70 4.79
N VAL A 297 10.94 -16.52 4.28
CA VAL A 297 11.74 -15.81 3.28
C VAL A 297 12.20 -14.49 3.91
N VAL A 298 13.48 -14.20 3.78
CA VAL A 298 14.09 -12.94 4.20
C VAL A 298 14.70 -12.29 2.98
N VAL A 299 14.50 -10.99 2.83
CA VAL A 299 15.08 -10.20 1.76
C VAL A 299 15.88 -9.06 2.36
N LEU A 300 17.17 -9.04 2.04
CA LEU A 300 18.12 -8.05 2.51
C LEU A 300 18.70 -7.29 1.32
N PRO A 301 18.97 -5.99 1.44
CA PRO A 301 19.68 -5.27 0.39
C PRO A 301 21.15 -5.70 0.37
N GLU A 302 21.71 -5.80 -0.83
CA GLU A 302 23.16 -5.97 -0.99
C GLU A 302 23.86 -4.66 -0.60
N VAL A 303 24.90 -4.76 0.25
CA VAL A 303 25.67 -3.61 0.72
C VAL A 303 27.13 -3.87 0.39
N GLU A 304 27.79 -2.89 -0.22
CA GLU A 304 29.22 -2.94 -0.49
C GLU A 304 30.04 -2.93 0.80
N GLU A 305 31.17 -3.64 0.78
CA GLU A 305 32.13 -3.56 1.88
C GLU A 305 32.73 -2.15 1.92
N VAL A 306 32.40 -1.39 2.96
CA VAL A 306 33.02 -0.07 3.15
C VAL A 306 34.44 -0.25 3.65
N GLU A 307 35.39 0.21 2.85
CA GLU A 307 36.77 0.41 3.28
C GLU A 307 36.83 1.53 4.32
N VAL A 308 37.44 1.24 5.46
CA VAL A 308 37.57 2.21 6.55
C VAL A 308 38.85 3.02 6.32
N GLU A 309 38.71 4.16 5.67
CA GLU A 309 39.77 5.17 5.64
C GLU A 309 39.78 5.94 6.96
N ILE A 310 40.95 5.97 7.61
CA ILE A 310 41.15 6.72 8.85
C ILE A 310 41.95 7.97 8.50
N GLU A 311 41.30 9.12 8.56
CA GLU A 311 41.96 10.41 8.39
C GLU A 311 42.82 10.75 9.61
N SER A 312 43.95 11.42 9.38
CA SER A 312 44.82 11.89 10.46
C SER A 312 44.18 12.94 11.36
N LYS A 313 43.13 13.64 10.89
CA LYS A 313 42.40 14.65 11.64
C LYS A 313 41.55 14.04 12.77
N ASP A 314 41.15 12.79 12.61
CA ASP A 314 40.28 12.07 13.56
C ASP A 314 41.07 11.32 14.65
N LEU A 315 42.38 11.50 14.68
CA LEU A 315 43.28 10.79 15.58
C LEU A 315 43.86 11.72 16.64
N ARG A 316 43.59 11.40 17.90
CA ARG A 316 44.35 11.95 19.03
C ARG A 316 45.50 11.01 19.36
N ILE A 317 46.73 11.52 19.27
CA ILE A 317 47.95 10.75 19.54
C ILE A 317 48.57 11.27 20.84
N ASP A 318 48.54 10.44 21.87
CA ASP A 318 49.10 10.70 23.17
C ASP A 318 50.43 9.91 23.30
N VAL A 319 51.52 10.58 23.62
CA VAL A 319 52.86 9.97 23.78
C VAL A 319 53.25 10.06 25.26
N TYR A 320 53.77 8.97 25.81
CA TYR A 320 54.14 8.90 27.23
C TYR A 320 55.29 7.91 27.47
N ARG A 321 55.79 7.88 28.70
CA ARG A 321 56.88 6.97 29.10
C ARG A 321 56.36 5.54 29.22
N ALA A 322 57.10 4.60 28.65
CA ALA A 322 56.75 3.18 28.70
C ALA A 322 56.77 2.65 30.15
N SER A 323 55.91 1.69 30.46
CA SER A 323 55.86 1.02 31.76
C SER A 323 56.48 -0.39 31.67
N GLY A 324 57.35 -0.75 32.63
CA GLY A 324 57.91 -2.10 32.72
C GLY A 324 59.35 -2.16 33.22
N ALA A 325 59.90 -3.37 33.27
CA ALA A 325 61.29 -3.62 33.63
C ALA A 325 62.22 -3.02 32.56
N GLY A 326 62.90 -1.92 32.91
CA GLY A 326 63.74 -1.17 31.99
C GLY A 326 64.82 -0.36 32.71
N GLY A 327 65.93 -0.12 32.02
CA GLY A 327 67.00 0.74 32.51
C GLY A 327 66.67 2.24 32.37
N GLN A 328 67.69 3.09 32.46
CA GLN A 328 67.58 4.55 32.36
C GLN A 328 66.77 5.04 31.14
N HIS A 329 66.86 4.33 30.01
CA HIS A 329 66.15 4.65 28.77
C HIS A 329 64.62 4.63 28.94
N VAL A 330 64.07 3.70 29.73
CA VAL A 330 62.61 3.59 29.96
C VAL A 330 62.10 4.73 30.87
N ASN A 331 62.94 5.20 31.79
CA ASN A 331 62.58 6.28 32.72
C ASN A 331 62.64 7.68 32.10
N THR A 332 63.40 7.85 31.02
CA THR A 332 63.68 9.16 30.41
C THR A 332 63.06 9.36 29.03
N THR A 333 62.84 8.28 28.26
CA THR A 333 62.38 8.38 26.87
C THR A 333 60.89 8.10 26.74
N GLU A 334 60.17 8.95 26.01
CA GLU A 334 58.73 8.81 25.74
C GLU A 334 58.49 7.93 24.50
N SER A 335 58.70 6.63 24.65
CA SER A 335 58.56 5.67 23.55
C SER A 335 57.16 5.07 23.41
N ALA A 336 56.30 5.13 24.43
CA ALA A 336 54.95 4.55 24.38
C ALA A 336 53.96 5.47 23.68
N VAL A 337 53.11 4.91 22.84
CA VAL A 337 52.14 5.66 22.02
C VAL A 337 50.75 5.11 22.25
N ARG A 338 49.80 5.99 22.54
CA ARG A 338 48.36 5.73 22.56
C ARG A 338 47.68 6.57 21.51
N ILE A 339 46.86 5.93 20.69
CA ILE A 339 46.09 6.58 19.64
C ILE A 339 44.62 6.34 19.92
N THR A 340 43.84 7.42 19.92
CA THR A 340 42.39 7.40 20.09
C THR A 340 41.75 7.89 18.80
N HIS A 341 40.86 7.10 18.23
CA HIS A 341 40.01 7.55 17.11
C HIS A 341 38.82 8.31 17.69
N ILE A 342 38.81 9.63 17.54
CA ILE A 342 37.87 10.56 18.19
C ILE A 342 36.40 10.20 17.86
N PRO A 343 36.01 9.92 16.60
CA PRO A 343 34.62 9.62 16.25
C PRO A 343 34.10 8.33 16.91
N THR A 344 34.92 7.28 16.99
CA THR A 344 34.49 5.97 17.53
C THR A 344 34.80 5.77 19.01
N GLY A 345 35.65 6.61 19.60
CA GLY A 345 36.18 6.42 20.95
C GLY A 345 37.14 5.23 21.13
N ILE A 346 37.46 4.47 20.06
CA ILE A 346 38.33 3.30 20.13
C ILE A 346 39.77 3.74 20.37
N VAL A 347 40.43 3.10 21.33
CA VAL A 347 41.81 3.40 21.73
C VAL A 347 42.71 2.21 21.43
N ALA A 348 43.92 2.46 20.93
CA ALA A 348 45.00 1.48 20.80
C ALA A 348 46.27 2.04 21.45
N ALA A 349 46.92 1.27 22.33
CA ALA A 349 48.16 1.65 22.99
C ALA A 349 49.23 0.57 22.75
N VAL A 350 50.45 0.99 22.40
CA VAL A 350 51.58 0.10 22.10
C VAL A 350 52.85 0.66 22.73
N GLN A 351 53.66 -0.21 23.34
CA GLN A 351 54.93 0.15 23.97
C GLN A 351 56.04 -0.90 23.76
N ASP A 352 55.87 -1.80 22.80
CA ASP A 352 56.72 -2.99 22.62
C ASP A 352 58.14 -2.64 22.15
N GLU A 353 58.26 -1.65 21.27
CA GLU A 353 59.54 -1.26 20.67
C GLU A 353 60.18 -0.09 21.43
N ARG A 354 61.50 0.04 21.30
CA ARG A 354 62.23 1.21 21.84
C ARG A 354 61.94 2.50 21.06
N SER A 355 61.55 2.38 19.78
CA SER A 355 61.28 3.51 18.89
C SER A 355 59.81 3.94 18.92
N GLN A 356 59.57 5.22 19.21
CA GLN A 356 58.23 5.83 19.18
C GLN A 356 57.55 5.68 17.80
N HIS A 357 58.28 5.88 16.70
CA HIS A 357 57.71 5.78 15.35
C HIS A 357 57.24 4.36 15.02
N GLN A 358 57.98 3.35 15.46
CA GLN A 358 57.60 1.95 15.29
C GLN A 358 56.37 1.60 16.15
N ASN A 359 56.31 2.09 17.39
CA ASN A 359 55.12 1.94 18.24
C ASN A 359 53.91 2.68 17.65
N LYS A 360 54.08 3.87 17.08
CA LYS A 360 53.03 4.61 16.39
C LYS A 360 52.51 3.84 15.17
N ALA A 361 53.39 3.29 14.33
CA ALA A 361 52.98 2.50 13.16
C ALA A 361 52.20 1.23 13.56
N LYS A 362 52.67 0.51 14.59
CA LYS A 362 51.95 -0.64 15.16
C LYS A 362 50.61 -0.22 15.77
N ALA A 363 50.56 0.87 16.53
CA ALA A 363 49.34 1.38 17.14
C ALA A 363 48.30 1.77 16.08
N LEU A 364 48.72 2.42 14.97
CA LEU A 364 47.83 2.72 13.84
C LEU A 364 47.28 1.45 13.17
N LYS A 365 48.13 0.43 12.99
CA LYS A 365 47.70 -0.86 12.43
C LYS A 365 46.66 -1.55 13.33
N ILE A 366 46.88 -1.56 14.64
CA ILE A 366 45.94 -2.12 15.61
C ILE A 366 44.65 -1.30 15.67
N LEU A 367 44.77 0.03 15.65
CA LEU A 367 43.61 0.93 15.65
C LEU A 367 42.73 0.68 14.43
N ARG A 368 43.32 0.61 13.22
CA ARG A 368 42.57 0.31 11.99
C ARG A 368 41.82 -1.01 12.08
N ALA A 369 42.49 -2.06 12.57
CA ALA A 369 41.85 -3.35 12.77
C ALA A 369 40.69 -3.29 13.77
N ARG A 370 40.85 -2.58 14.90
CA ARG A 370 39.79 -2.42 15.91
C ARG A 370 38.61 -1.58 15.42
N VAL A 371 38.88 -0.49 14.69
CA VAL A 371 37.83 0.36 14.11
C VAL A 371 37.04 -0.41 13.05
N PHE A 372 37.72 -1.12 12.15
CA PHE A 372 37.08 -2.00 11.18
C PHE A 372 36.20 -3.06 11.84
N ASP A 373 36.71 -3.77 12.83
CA ASP A 373 35.97 -4.78 13.59
C ASP A 373 34.76 -4.18 14.34
N GLY A 374 34.90 -2.97 14.89
CA GLY A 374 33.80 -2.23 15.51
C GLY A 374 32.67 -1.89 14.52
N ILE A 375 33.01 -1.32 13.37
CA ILE A 375 32.06 -0.99 12.30
C ILE A 375 31.39 -2.27 11.77
N ARG A 376 32.17 -3.33 11.56
CA ARG A 376 31.66 -4.62 11.11
C ARG A 376 30.64 -5.19 12.10
N ARG A 377 30.96 -5.22 13.41
CA ARG A 377 30.02 -5.66 14.45
C ARG A 377 28.73 -4.85 14.48
N GLN A 378 28.81 -3.53 14.35
CA GLN A 378 27.62 -2.67 14.32
C GLN A 378 26.72 -3.01 13.12
N ARG A 379 27.31 -3.22 11.93
CA ARG A 379 26.56 -3.65 10.75
C ARG A 379 25.98 -5.05 10.90
N ASP A 380 26.75 -5.98 11.43
CA ASP A 380 26.28 -7.34 11.70
C ASP A 380 25.08 -7.30 12.64
N ALA A 381 25.14 -6.48 13.70
CA ALA A 381 24.03 -6.30 14.63
C ALA A 381 22.79 -5.66 13.98
N ALA A 382 22.97 -4.65 13.13
CA ALA A 382 21.88 -4.05 12.37
C ALA A 382 21.22 -5.05 11.41
N ARG A 383 22.02 -5.82 10.67
CA ARG A 383 21.55 -6.90 9.79
C ARG A 383 20.83 -8.00 10.57
N HIS A 384 21.38 -8.43 11.70
CA HIS A 384 20.72 -9.42 12.56
C HIS A 384 19.37 -8.94 13.09
N THR A 385 19.27 -7.67 13.50
CA THR A 385 18.01 -7.06 13.94
C THR A 385 16.99 -7.04 12.79
N MET A 386 17.39 -6.54 11.62
CA MET A 386 16.52 -6.50 10.42
C MET A 386 16.07 -7.92 10.03
N ARG A 387 16.98 -8.87 9.96
CA ARG A 387 16.70 -10.27 9.67
C ARG A 387 15.71 -10.88 10.68
N ASN A 388 15.93 -10.68 11.98
CA ASN A 388 15.04 -11.23 13.01
C ASN A 388 13.62 -10.63 12.93
N SER A 389 13.48 -9.36 12.53
CA SER A 389 12.16 -8.77 12.32
C SER A 389 11.39 -9.37 11.14
N GLN A 390 12.10 -9.83 10.09
CA GLN A 390 11.48 -10.41 8.90
C GLN A 390 11.18 -11.92 9.04
N VAL A 391 12.04 -12.67 9.73
CA VAL A 391 11.86 -14.13 9.92
C VAL A 391 10.62 -14.46 10.74
N GLY A 392 10.29 -13.62 11.74
CA GLY A 392 9.24 -13.90 12.72
C GLY A 392 9.55 -15.16 13.54
N SER A 393 8.51 -15.87 13.97
CA SER A 393 8.64 -17.17 14.66
C SER A 393 8.86 -18.35 13.70
N GLY A 394 8.66 -18.15 12.41
CA GLY A 394 8.66 -19.22 11.40
C GLY A 394 7.45 -20.17 11.52
N ASP A 395 6.46 -19.83 12.36
CA ASP A 395 5.24 -20.61 12.54
C ASP A 395 4.18 -20.31 11.47
N ARG A 396 3.28 -21.26 11.23
CA ARG A 396 2.18 -21.19 10.25
C ARG A 396 1.17 -20.07 10.51
N SER A 397 1.21 -19.45 11.69
CA SER A 397 0.27 -18.44 12.15
C SER A 397 0.61 -17.04 11.61
N GLU A 398 1.89 -16.73 11.42
CA GLU A 398 2.42 -15.42 10.98
C GLU A 398 2.52 -15.31 9.45
N ARG A 399 1.52 -15.83 8.75
CA ARG A 399 1.55 -15.96 7.28
C ARG A 399 1.38 -14.60 6.59
N VAL A 400 2.31 -14.25 5.70
CA VAL A 400 2.10 -13.14 4.74
C VAL A 400 1.33 -13.64 3.52
N ARG A 401 1.61 -14.88 3.07
CA ARG A 401 0.94 -15.51 1.92
C ARG A 401 0.50 -16.93 2.19
N THR A 402 -0.59 -17.35 1.56
CA THR A 402 -1.02 -18.76 1.55
C THR A 402 -1.15 -19.28 0.12
N TYR A 403 -0.42 -20.36 -0.16
CA TYR A 403 -0.47 -21.15 -1.38
C TYR A 403 -1.40 -22.34 -1.15
N ASN A 404 -2.61 -22.29 -1.70
CA ASN A 404 -3.60 -23.34 -1.53
C ASN A 404 -3.72 -24.13 -2.84
N PHE A 405 -3.12 -25.32 -2.86
CA PHE A 405 -3.13 -26.20 -4.03
C PHE A 405 -4.52 -26.79 -4.33
N PRO A 406 -5.31 -27.30 -3.36
CA PRO A 406 -6.65 -27.83 -3.64
C PRO A 406 -7.58 -26.83 -4.34
N GLN A 407 -7.44 -25.54 -4.06
CA GLN A 407 -8.23 -24.47 -4.66
C GLN A 407 -7.49 -23.71 -5.78
N SER A 408 -6.28 -24.15 -6.14
CA SER A 408 -5.38 -23.50 -7.11
C SER A 408 -5.32 -21.96 -6.97
N ARG A 409 -5.11 -21.48 -5.74
CA ARG A 409 -5.07 -20.03 -5.46
C ARG A 409 -3.93 -19.66 -4.53
N VAL A 410 -3.50 -18.41 -4.66
CA VAL A 410 -2.53 -17.78 -3.78
C VAL A 410 -3.14 -16.49 -3.24
N SER A 411 -3.15 -16.34 -1.92
CA SER A 411 -3.70 -15.17 -1.24
C SER A 411 -2.62 -14.48 -0.41
N ASP A 412 -2.43 -13.19 -0.59
CA ASP A 412 -1.63 -12.33 0.28
C ASP A 412 -2.54 -11.70 1.35
N HIS A 413 -2.21 -11.90 2.62
CA HIS A 413 -3.06 -11.50 3.76
C HIS A 413 -2.82 -10.05 4.19
N ARG A 414 -1.78 -9.38 3.66
CA ARG A 414 -1.51 -7.97 3.98
C ARG A 414 -2.49 -7.06 3.26
N VAL A 415 -2.68 -7.30 1.96
CA VAL A 415 -3.61 -6.55 1.08
C VAL A 415 -4.91 -7.29 0.77
N ASN A 416 -5.06 -8.52 1.25
CA ASN A 416 -6.21 -9.41 0.98
C ASN A 416 -6.46 -9.69 -0.51
N VAL A 417 -5.43 -9.57 -1.34
CA VAL A 417 -5.48 -9.90 -2.77
C VAL A 417 -5.37 -11.41 -2.95
N THR A 418 -6.22 -11.97 -3.81
CA THR A 418 -6.20 -13.40 -4.16
C THR A 418 -6.09 -13.57 -5.66
N VAL A 419 -5.11 -14.36 -6.08
CA VAL A 419 -4.83 -14.69 -7.48
C VAL A 419 -5.06 -16.19 -7.69
N PHE A 420 -5.66 -16.55 -8.82
CA PHE A 420 -5.93 -17.94 -9.21
C PHE A 420 -4.90 -18.42 -10.24
N GLY A 421 -4.54 -19.71 -10.17
CA GLY A 421 -3.54 -20.31 -11.05
C GLY A 421 -2.20 -20.49 -10.34
N ILE A 422 -2.13 -21.46 -9.43
CA ILE A 422 -0.93 -21.70 -8.61
C ILE A 422 0.30 -22.09 -9.45
N GLU A 423 0.12 -22.83 -10.55
CA GLU A 423 1.21 -23.22 -11.44
C GLU A 423 1.85 -22.00 -12.13
N ARG A 424 1.01 -21.07 -12.61
CA ARG A 424 1.47 -19.80 -13.19
C ARG A 424 2.18 -18.92 -12.16
N MET A 425 1.70 -18.93 -10.91
CA MET A 425 2.41 -18.28 -9.79
C MET A 425 3.80 -18.89 -9.58
N LEU A 426 3.91 -20.22 -9.49
CA LEU A 426 5.21 -20.90 -9.32
C LEU A 426 6.12 -20.79 -10.55
N ASN A 427 5.57 -20.47 -11.72
CA ASN A 427 6.34 -20.08 -12.90
C ASN A 427 6.84 -18.63 -12.87
N GLY A 428 6.40 -17.82 -11.90
CA GLY A 428 6.80 -16.43 -11.73
C GLY A 428 5.96 -15.41 -12.50
N GLU A 429 4.97 -15.84 -13.29
CA GLU A 429 4.18 -14.95 -14.16
C GLU A 429 3.26 -14.01 -13.38
N LEU A 430 2.66 -14.51 -12.30
CA LEU A 430 1.60 -13.81 -11.54
C LEU A 430 2.14 -13.12 -10.27
N LEU A 431 3.46 -13.20 -10.03
CA LEU A 431 4.04 -12.61 -8.83
C LEU A 431 3.92 -11.08 -8.86
N ASP A 432 4.08 -10.48 -10.04
CA ASP A 432 4.01 -9.03 -10.22
C ASP A 432 2.64 -8.46 -9.87
N ASP A 433 1.53 -9.16 -10.14
CA ASP A 433 0.18 -8.71 -9.77
C ASP A 433 0.04 -8.50 -8.25
N ILE A 434 0.64 -9.38 -7.45
CA ILE A 434 0.62 -9.28 -5.98
C ILE A 434 1.58 -8.18 -5.51
N VAL A 435 2.77 -8.13 -6.09
CA VAL A 435 3.79 -7.14 -5.73
C VAL A 435 3.32 -5.73 -6.05
N ASP A 436 2.69 -5.50 -7.21
CA ASP A 436 2.17 -4.20 -7.61
C ASP A 436 1.05 -3.73 -6.67
N ALA A 437 0.17 -4.63 -6.22
CA ALA A 437 -0.84 -4.31 -5.22
C ALA A 437 -0.21 -3.91 -3.86
N LEU A 438 0.87 -4.57 -3.45
CA LEU A 438 1.60 -4.23 -2.22
C LEU A 438 2.36 -2.90 -2.34
N VAL A 439 2.92 -2.60 -3.52
CA VAL A 439 3.55 -1.30 -3.80
C VAL A 439 2.52 -0.18 -3.67
N VAL A 440 1.31 -0.37 -4.22
CA VAL A 440 0.24 0.62 -4.08
C VAL A 440 -0.18 0.79 -2.62
N ASP A 441 -0.25 -0.28 -1.84
CA ASP A 441 -0.56 -0.20 -0.40
C ASP A 441 0.52 0.55 0.40
N GLU A 442 1.81 0.28 0.14
CA GLU A 442 2.94 1.02 0.74
C GLU A 442 2.88 2.51 0.37
N GLN A 443 2.62 2.84 -0.89
CA GLN A 443 2.46 4.21 -1.36
C GLN A 443 1.29 4.92 -0.67
N ASN A 444 0.15 4.25 -0.50
CA ASN A 444 -1.00 4.79 0.22
C ASN A 444 -0.70 5.01 1.71
N HIS A 445 0.10 4.13 2.33
CA HIS A 445 0.52 4.28 3.71
C HIS A 445 1.46 5.49 3.88
N LEU A 446 2.45 5.63 3.00
CA LEU A 446 3.36 6.78 2.97
C LEU A 446 2.60 8.09 2.76
N LEU A 447 1.60 8.09 1.87
CA LEU A 447 0.77 9.25 1.61
C LEU A 447 0.01 9.71 2.87
N LYS A 448 -0.62 8.77 3.60
CA LYS A 448 -1.30 9.07 4.87
C LYS A 448 -0.34 9.61 5.93
N GLN A 449 0.88 9.10 5.97
CA GLN A 449 1.90 9.63 6.90
C GLN A 449 2.26 11.08 6.58
N LEU A 450 2.38 11.43 5.29
CA LEU A 450 2.65 12.79 4.86
C LEU A 450 1.48 13.75 5.20
N GLU A 451 0.23 13.30 5.00
CA GLU A 451 -0.96 14.07 5.38
C GLU A 451 -0.99 14.37 6.88
N ASN A 452 -0.76 13.35 7.73
CA ASN A 452 -0.75 13.52 9.19
C ASN A 452 0.34 14.50 9.66
N VAL A 453 1.52 14.49 9.03
CA VAL A 453 2.60 15.44 9.35
C VAL A 453 2.22 16.86 8.94
N SER A 454 1.50 17.03 7.82
CA SER A 454 1.05 18.35 7.38
C SER A 454 -0.07 18.95 8.23
N GLU A 455 -0.90 18.13 8.89
CA GLU A 455 -1.97 18.60 9.80
C GLU A 455 -1.45 18.96 11.20
N THR A 456 -0.28 18.45 11.58
CA THR A 456 0.32 18.67 12.91
C THR A 456 1.30 19.85 12.95
N LEU A 457 1.70 20.36 11.79
CA LEU A 457 2.51 21.57 11.59
C LEU A 457 1.61 22.77 11.27
#